data_AF-A0A5S4T8Y8-F1
#
_entry.id   AF-A0A5S4T8Y8-F1
#
_cell.length_a   1.000
_cell.length_b   1.000
_cell.length_c   1.000
_cell.angle_alpha   90.00
_cell.angle_beta   90.00
_cell.angle_gamma   90.00
#
_symmetry.space_group_name_H-M   'P 1'
#
loop_
_entity.id
_entity.type
_entity.pdbx_description
1 polymer ?
#
loop_
_entity_poly.entity_id
_entity_poly.type
_entity_poly.pdbx_seq_one_letter_code
_entity_poly.pdbx_strand_id
1 'polypeptide(L)'
;MLLLSLAPAAALADAQTLKPLKDELFAYPGILSAEKGDIYRVVDYREMRDINARDTVPERRVKPQYTSTGVRGVQQDLALTTDVGIIRHVAVGKTEGAAIIVLYLHGQGGSRKQGVDDFTFGGNFNRI
;
A
#
# COMPACT_ATOMS: atom_id res chain seq x y z
N MET A 1 26.12 -7.11 51.05
CA MET A 1 25.91 -7.54 49.65
C MET A 1 24.52 -7.06 49.26
N LEU A 2 24.43 -5.93 48.56
CA LEU A 2 23.16 -5.29 48.19
C LEU A 2 22.78 -5.78 46.78
N LEU A 3 21.71 -6.57 46.66
CA LEU A 3 21.17 -6.96 45.35
C LEU A 3 20.35 -5.81 44.78
N LEU A 4 20.83 -5.23 43.68
CA LEU A 4 20.09 -4.24 42.91
C LEU A 4 19.22 -4.99 41.89
N SER A 5 17.90 -5.02 42.12
CA SER A 5 16.94 -5.58 41.17
C SER A 5 16.75 -4.63 39.99
N LEU A 6 17.26 -5.01 38.82
CA LEU A 6 17.04 -4.29 37.57
C LEU A 6 15.64 -4.65 37.04
N ALA A 7 14.68 -3.73 37.18
CA ALA A 7 13.37 -3.89 36.55
C ALA A 7 13.50 -3.70 35.03
N PRO A 8 12.94 -4.58 34.19
CA PRO A 8 12.98 -4.40 32.75
C PRO A 8 12.12 -3.19 32.37
N ALA A 9 12.75 -2.17 31.77
CA ALA A 9 12.02 -1.08 31.13
C ALA A 9 11.29 -1.66 29.92
N ALA A 10 9.96 -1.71 29.98
CA ALA A 10 9.15 -2.01 28.81
C ALA A 10 9.38 -0.88 27.79
N ALA A 11 10.06 -1.18 26.68
CA ALA A 11 10.14 -0.27 25.55
C ALA A 11 8.72 -0.04 25.04
N LEU A 12 8.26 1.21 25.06
CA LEU A 12 7.04 1.60 24.36
C LEU A 12 7.30 1.37 22.86
N ALA A 13 6.64 0.38 22.28
CA ALA A 13 6.65 0.19 20.84
C ALA A 13 5.78 1.29 20.23
N ASP A 14 6.40 2.26 19.57
CA ASP A 14 5.67 3.21 18.75
C ASP A 14 5.08 2.47 17.55
N ALA A 15 3.78 2.63 17.32
CA ALA A 15 3.14 2.10 16.14
C ALA A 15 3.69 2.85 14.92
N GLN A 16 4.41 2.15 14.05
CA GLN A 16 4.99 2.77 12.88
C GLN A 16 3.88 3.13 11.89
N THR A 17 3.71 4.43 11.62
CA THR A 17 2.72 4.94 10.68
C THR A 17 3.35 5.31 9.35
N LEU A 18 2.65 4.99 8.26
CA LEU A 18 3.02 5.45 6.92
C LEU A 18 2.80 6.97 6.80
N LYS A 19 3.61 7.63 5.98
CA LYS A 19 3.39 9.05 5.68
C LYS A 19 2.11 9.23 4.86
N PRO A 20 1.31 10.28 5.11
CA PRO A 20 0.19 10.66 4.26
C PRO A 20 0.57 10.78 2.79
N LEU A 21 -0.28 10.26 1.91
CA LEU A 21 -0.13 10.38 0.46
C LEU A 21 -1.50 10.46 -0.20
N LYS A 22 -1.88 11.68 -0.61
CA LYS A 22 -3.16 11.95 -1.28
C LYS A 22 -4.36 11.48 -0.45
N ASP A 23 -4.25 11.52 0.87
CA ASP A 23 -5.28 11.00 1.79
C ASP A 23 -6.65 11.61 1.51
N GLU A 24 -6.73 12.88 1.11
CA GLU A 24 -8.00 13.51 0.72
C GLU A 24 -8.66 12.87 -0.51
N LEU A 25 -7.85 12.43 -1.49
CA LEU A 25 -8.35 11.79 -2.72
C LEU A 25 -8.74 10.31 -2.49
N PHE A 26 -8.16 9.67 -1.47
CA PHE A 26 -8.35 8.26 -1.15
C PHE A 26 -9.00 8.01 0.21
N ALA A 27 -9.54 9.06 0.84
CA ALA A 27 -10.24 8.95 2.10
C ALA A 27 -11.36 7.92 1.98
N TYR A 28 -11.59 7.17 3.06
CA TYR A 28 -12.75 6.31 3.10
C TYR A 28 -14.01 7.14 2.84
N PRO A 29 -14.96 6.62 2.05
CA PRO A 29 -16.27 7.23 1.97
C PRO A 29 -17.00 7.07 3.32
N GLY A 30 -18.31 7.34 3.35
CA GLY A 30 -19.11 7.14 4.55
C GLY A 30 -18.90 5.74 5.15
N ILE A 31 -18.64 5.67 6.45
CA ILE A 31 -18.55 4.42 7.20
C ILE A 31 -19.98 3.95 7.46
N LEU A 32 -20.34 2.77 6.95
CA LEU A 32 -21.64 2.13 7.14
C LEU A 32 -21.72 1.42 8.50
N SER A 33 -20.62 0.80 8.94
CA SER A 33 -20.48 0.20 10.26
C SER A 33 -19.01 0.09 10.66
N ALA A 34 -18.75 0.05 11.97
CA ALA A 34 -17.42 -0.15 12.54
C ALA A 34 -17.50 -0.98 13.82
N GLU A 35 -16.55 -1.89 14.00
CA GLU A 35 -16.37 -2.61 15.26
C GLU A 35 -15.69 -1.75 16.31
N LYS A 36 -15.87 -2.12 17.59
CA LYS A 36 -15.21 -1.42 18.69
C LYS A 36 -13.69 -1.53 18.54
N GLY A 37 -13.00 -0.40 18.61
CA GLY A 37 -11.55 -0.34 18.43
C GLY A 37 -11.10 -0.30 16.97
N ASP A 38 -12.02 -0.09 16.02
CA ASP A 38 -11.70 0.20 14.61
C ASP A 38 -10.94 -0.91 13.86
N ILE A 39 -11.02 -2.14 14.37
CA ILE A 39 -10.38 -3.32 13.77
C ILE A 39 -11.07 -3.78 12.47
N TYR A 40 -12.34 -3.44 12.31
CA TYR A 40 -13.14 -3.76 11.15
C TYR A 40 -14.10 -2.61 10.84
N ARG A 41 -14.22 -2.27 9.56
CA ARG A 41 -15.12 -1.22 9.07
C ARG A 41 -15.74 -1.65 7.75
N VAL A 42 -17.01 -1.31 7.57
CA VAL A 42 -17.71 -1.39 6.28
C VAL A 42 -17.86 0.02 5.75
N VAL A 43 -17.46 0.24 4.51
CA VAL A 43 -17.51 1.54 3.85
C VAL A 43 -18.56 1.54 2.75
N ASP A 44 -19.18 2.70 2.49
CA ASP A 44 -20.17 2.92 1.42
C ASP A 44 -19.48 2.91 0.05
N TYR A 45 -18.87 1.79 -0.36
CA TYR A 45 -18.20 1.69 -1.66
C TYR A 45 -19.19 1.84 -2.82
N ARG A 46 -18.83 2.65 -3.82
CA ARG A 46 -19.59 2.82 -5.06
C ARG A 46 -18.63 2.88 -6.23
N GLU A 47 -18.70 1.90 -7.12
CA GLU A 47 -17.79 1.76 -8.26
C GLU A 47 -17.70 3.06 -9.10
N MET A 48 -18.85 3.66 -9.41
CA MET A 48 -18.89 4.92 -10.17
C MET A 48 -18.13 6.06 -9.50
N ARG A 49 -18.13 6.16 -8.16
CA ARG A 49 -17.44 7.24 -7.43
C ARG A 49 -15.98 6.89 -7.17
N ASP A 50 -15.73 5.66 -6.75
CA ASP A 50 -14.45 5.23 -6.19
C ASP A 50 -13.51 4.62 -7.24
N ILE A 51 -14.03 4.27 -8.41
CA ILE A 51 -13.25 3.78 -9.55
C ILE A 51 -13.53 4.65 -10.79
N ASN A 52 -14.72 4.54 -11.39
CA ASN A 52 -14.92 5.04 -12.76
C ASN A 52 -14.79 6.57 -12.87
N ALA A 53 -15.30 7.35 -11.90
CA ALA A 53 -15.20 8.81 -11.92
C ALA A 53 -13.76 9.33 -11.73
N ARG A 54 -12.80 8.48 -11.38
CA ARG A 54 -11.38 8.85 -11.28
C ARG A 54 -10.69 8.81 -12.63
N ASP A 55 -11.26 8.12 -13.60
CA ASP A 55 -10.69 7.94 -14.92
C ASP A 55 -10.93 9.13 -15.84
N THR A 56 -9.93 9.40 -16.69
CA THR A 56 -10.10 10.12 -17.95
C THR A 56 -10.33 9.16 -19.11
N VAL A 57 -9.76 7.95 -19.03
CA VAL A 57 -10.05 6.84 -19.95
C VAL A 57 -10.40 5.63 -19.08
N PRO A 58 -11.63 5.09 -19.19
CA PRO A 58 -12.10 3.99 -18.36
C PRO A 58 -11.07 2.86 -18.26
N GLU A 59 -10.68 2.52 -17.03
CA GLU A 59 -9.76 1.43 -16.67
C GLU A 59 -8.37 1.49 -17.33
N ARG A 60 -7.99 2.65 -17.91
CA ARG A 60 -6.71 2.80 -18.62
C ARG A 60 -5.94 4.04 -18.21
N ARG A 61 -6.63 5.09 -17.76
CA ARG A 61 -6.00 6.35 -17.40
C ARG A 61 -6.80 7.08 -16.35
N VAL A 62 -6.20 7.29 -15.18
CA VAL A 62 -6.74 8.17 -14.14
C VAL A 62 -6.47 9.65 -14.45
N LYS A 63 -7.28 10.53 -13.85
CA LYS A 63 -7.05 11.99 -13.87
C LYS A 63 -5.67 12.33 -13.28
N PRO A 64 -4.99 13.38 -13.77
CA PRO A 64 -3.62 13.71 -13.36
C PRO A 64 -3.41 13.84 -11.85
N GLN A 65 -4.39 14.36 -11.11
CA GLN A 65 -4.32 14.49 -9.64
C GLN A 65 -4.15 13.15 -8.90
N TYR A 66 -4.61 12.05 -9.49
CA TYR A 66 -4.42 10.71 -8.95
C TYR A 66 -3.07 10.11 -9.32
N THR A 67 -2.34 10.69 -10.28
CA THR A 67 -1.02 10.20 -10.70
C THR A 67 0.09 10.79 -9.84
N SER A 68 1.15 10.04 -9.61
CA SER A 68 2.45 10.53 -9.16
C SER A 68 3.45 9.63 -9.85
N THR A 69 4.57 10.12 -10.37
CA THR A 69 5.51 9.27 -11.14
C THR A 69 6.94 9.28 -10.56
N GLY A 70 7.16 10.01 -9.46
CA GLY A 70 8.49 10.19 -8.88
C GLY A 70 9.19 8.90 -8.43
N VAL A 71 8.45 7.83 -8.11
CA VAL A 71 9.05 6.55 -7.68
C VAL A 71 9.60 5.71 -8.82
N ARG A 72 9.31 6.05 -10.09
CA ARG A 72 9.76 5.26 -11.25
C ARG A 72 11.27 5.09 -11.34
N GLY A 73 12.03 6.09 -10.89
CA GLY A 73 13.49 6.04 -10.88
C GLY A 73 14.08 5.02 -9.90
N VAL A 74 13.29 4.52 -8.94
CA VAL A 74 13.70 3.53 -7.94
C VAL A 74 12.92 2.21 -8.05
N GLN A 75 12.22 2.00 -9.18
CA GLN A 75 11.54 0.74 -9.48
C GLN A 75 12.50 -0.25 -10.14
N GLN A 76 12.40 -1.51 -9.76
CA GLN A 76 13.22 -2.60 -10.29
C GLN A 76 12.34 -3.79 -10.69
N ASP A 77 12.55 -4.31 -11.90
CA ASP A 77 11.98 -5.58 -12.35
C ASP A 77 12.84 -6.73 -11.85
N LEU A 78 12.29 -7.55 -10.96
CA LEU A 78 13.02 -8.63 -10.29
C LEU A 78 12.38 -10.00 -10.58
N ALA A 79 13.16 -11.05 -10.37
CA ALA A 79 12.74 -12.44 -10.48
C ALA A 79 13.24 -13.21 -9.26
N LEU A 80 12.31 -13.85 -8.55
CA LEU A 80 12.60 -14.75 -7.43
C LEU A 80 12.45 -16.19 -7.91
N THR A 81 13.53 -16.95 -7.88
CA THR A 81 13.50 -18.40 -8.14
C THR A 81 13.02 -19.13 -6.89
N THR A 82 12.04 -19.99 -7.04
CA THR A 82 11.50 -20.86 -5.99
C THR A 82 11.41 -22.30 -6.50
N ASP A 83 11.21 -23.26 -5.60
CA ASP A 83 11.06 -24.67 -5.97
C ASP A 83 9.85 -24.93 -6.89
N VAL A 84 8.86 -24.03 -6.88
CA VAL A 84 7.63 -24.12 -7.69
C VAL A 84 7.67 -23.24 -8.94
N GLY A 85 8.78 -22.54 -9.20
CA GLY A 85 8.98 -21.73 -10.39
C GLY A 85 9.51 -20.32 -10.11
N ILE A 86 9.55 -19.50 -11.16
CA ILE A 86 10.07 -18.13 -11.10
C ILE A 86 8.93 -17.14 -10.89
N ILE A 87 8.99 -16.40 -9.79
CA ILE A 87 8.06 -15.31 -9.45
C ILE A 87 8.67 -13.99 -9.89
N ARG A 88 8.13 -13.43 -10.99
CA ARG A 88 8.49 -12.09 -11.44
C ARG A 88 7.70 -11.05 -10.65
N HIS A 89 8.39 -10.05 -10.10
CA HIS A 89 7.77 -8.99 -9.31
C HIS A 89 8.43 -7.65 -9.60
N VAL A 90 7.83 -6.56 -9.11
CA VAL A 90 8.44 -5.23 -9.13
C VAL A 90 8.72 -4.84 -7.69
N ALA A 91 9.95 -4.43 -7.41
CA ALA A 91 10.34 -3.85 -6.14
C ALA A 91 10.50 -2.34 -6.31
N VAL A 92 10.17 -1.57 -5.27
CA VAL A 92 10.25 -0.11 -5.28
C VAL A 92 10.91 0.34 -3.98
N GLY A 93 11.97 1.13 -4.07
CA GLY A 93 12.69 1.60 -2.88
C GLY A 93 13.60 0.54 -2.24
N LYS A 94 13.72 0.56 -0.92
CA LYS A 94 14.63 -0.32 -0.15
C LYS A 94 13.98 -1.67 0.09
N THR A 95 14.65 -2.75 -0.29
CA THR A 95 14.19 -4.14 -0.07
C THR A 95 14.84 -4.82 1.12
N GLU A 96 15.86 -4.20 1.73
CA GLU A 96 16.60 -4.71 2.89
C GLU A 96 16.72 -3.64 3.97
N GLY A 97 16.67 -4.07 5.24
CA GLY A 97 16.69 -3.15 6.39
C GLY A 97 15.52 -2.15 6.40
N ALA A 98 14.45 -2.44 5.64
CA ALA A 98 13.24 -1.64 5.64
C ALA A 98 12.47 -1.88 6.93
N ALA A 99 11.96 -0.79 7.51
CA ALA A 99 11.17 -0.88 8.74
C ALA A 99 9.77 -1.47 8.47
N ILE A 100 9.24 -1.28 7.26
CA ILE A 100 8.00 -1.88 6.76
C ILE A 100 8.25 -2.38 5.33
N ILE A 101 7.72 -3.55 4.99
CA ILE A 101 7.62 -4.05 3.62
C ILE A 101 6.14 -4.29 3.31
N VAL A 102 5.64 -3.71 2.22
CA VAL A 102 4.28 -3.95 1.75
C VAL A 102 4.28 -4.80 0.50
N LEU A 103 3.47 -5.85 0.51
CA LEU A 103 3.29 -6.76 -0.60
C LEU A 103 1.94 -6.50 -1.26
N TYR A 104 1.98 -6.11 -2.53
CA TYR A 104 0.79 -6.06 -3.36
C TYR A 104 0.58 -7.42 -4.04
N LEU A 105 -0.59 -8.02 -3.80
CA LEU A 105 -1.05 -9.23 -4.46
C LEU A 105 -2.25 -8.89 -5.33
N HIS A 106 -2.19 -9.21 -6.61
CA HIS A 106 -3.30 -8.95 -7.51
C HIS A 106 -4.33 -10.09 -7.48
N GLY A 107 -5.58 -9.75 -7.76
CA GLY A 107 -6.65 -10.73 -7.96
C GLY A 107 -6.66 -11.34 -9.36
N GLN A 108 -7.73 -12.07 -9.65
CA GLN A 108 -8.01 -12.63 -10.97
C GLN A 108 -8.07 -11.52 -12.04
N GLY A 109 -7.45 -11.75 -13.19
CA GLY A 109 -7.38 -10.78 -14.30
C GLY A 109 -6.35 -9.65 -14.11
N GLY A 110 -5.72 -9.57 -12.94
CA GLY A 110 -4.65 -8.61 -12.66
C GLY A 110 -3.26 -9.06 -13.11
N SER A 111 -2.27 -8.22 -12.89
CA SER A 111 -0.86 -8.57 -13.10
C SER A 111 0.06 -7.89 -12.10
N ARG A 112 1.31 -8.36 -12.00
CA ARG A 112 2.37 -7.75 -11.19
C ARG A 112 2.61 -6.26 -11.46
N LYS A 113 2.17 -5.74 -12.62
CA LYS A 113 2.33 -4.33 -12.98
C LYS A 113 1.27 -3.42 -12.37
N GLN A 114 0.11 -3.97 -12.01
CA GLN A 114 -1.06 -3.18 -11.60
C GLN A 114 -0.80 -2.36 -10.34
N GLY A 115 -0.07 -2.91 -9.36
CA GLY A 115 0.28 -2.19 -8.13
C GLY A 115 1.30 -1.05 -8.34
N VAL A 116 2.02 -1.05 -9.46
CA VAL A 116 3.11 -0.09 -9.73
C VAL A 116 2.83 0.82 -10.93
N ASP A 117 1.66 0.69 -11.55
CA ASP A 117 1.24 1.52 -12.66
C ASP A 117 0.44 2.73 -12.16
N ASP A 118 1.10 3.88 -12.13
CA ASP A 118 0.51 5.15 -11.70
C ASP A 118 -0.67 5.60 -12.56
N PHE A 119 -0.81 5.08 -13.78
CA PHE A 119 -1.80 5.55 -14.74
C PHE A 119 -3.10 4.76 -14.70
N THR A 120 -3.04 3.46 -14.43
CA THR A 120 -4.22 2.60 -14.55
C THR A 120 -5.12 2.70 -13.31
N PHE A 121 -4.58 3.02 -12.11
CA PHE A 121 -5.39 3.20 -10.88
C PHE A 121 -4.81 4.24 -9.89
N GLY A 122 -3.89 5.10 -10.33
CA GLY A 122 -3.26 6.12 -9.49
C GLY A 122 -1.99 5.70 -8.75
N GLY A 123 -1.62 4.42 -8.80
CA GLY A 123 -0.35 3.87 -8.29
C GLY A 123 -0.02 4.33 -6.87
N ASN A 124 -0.78 3.88 -5.87
CA ASN A 124 -0.44 4.18 -4.48
C ASN A 124 0.48 3.12 -3.85
N PHE A 125 0.41 1.86 -4.31
CA PHE A 125 1.12 0.76 -3.64
C PHE A 125 2.64 0.84 -3.81
N ASN A 126 3.15 1.40 -4.90
CA ASN A 126 4.58 1.62 -5.16
C ASN A 126 5.21 2.76 -4.34
N ARG A 127 4.52 3.29 -3.32
CA ARG A 127 4.97 4.40 -2.47
C ARG A 127 4.96 4.08 -0.99
N ILE A 128 4.56 2.86 -0.66
CA ILE A 128 4.52 2.32 0.69
C ILE A 128 5.76 1.46 0.88
#